data_AF-A0A3A0A984-F1
#
_entry.id   AF-A0A3A0A984-F1
#
_cell.length_a   1.000
_cell.length_b   1.000
_cell.length_c   1.000
_cell.angle_alpha   90.00
_cell.angle_beta   90.00
_cell.angle_gamma   90.00
#
_symmetry.space_group_name_H-M   'P 1'
#
loop_
_entity.id
_entity.type
_entity.pdbx_description
1 polymer ?
#
loop_
_entity_poly.entity_id
_entity_poly.type
_entity_poly.pdbx_seq_one_letter_code
_entity_poly.pdbx_strand_id
1 'polypeptide(L)'
;MDDDTDASEPTRLARLLSNPLRLRRAARILIVAIALGSGVAWATLDGAAQSLVLAFGWIALPFIALALGVGEGFFIEHGRRLRRNIATLLLSVVLALGSCVALAVVPDGGQSTARSIVSGSTYALFYAAIALGLGAACAIAFGRGGAYLGRRIQEVDDEGW
;
A
#
# COMPACT_ATOMS: atom_id res chain seq x y z
N MET A 1 -1.94 49.00 -1.44
CA MET A 1 -1.90 48.19 -0.21
C MET A 1 -1.61 46.80 -0.70
N ASP A 2 -0.33 46.51 -0.75
CA ASP A 2 0.25 45.27 -1.24
C ASP A 2 -0.18 44.13 -0.32
N ASP A 3 -0.99 43.22 -0.83
CA ASP A 3 -1.16 41.91 -0.22
C ASP A 3 -0.23 40.98 -1.00
N ASP A 4 1.05 41.05 -0.63
CA ASP A 4 2.05 40.05 -0.96
C ASP A 4 1.55 38.72 -0.40
N THR A 5 0.74 38.02 -1.18
CA THR A 5 0.54 36.58 -1.02
C THR A 5 1.92 35.94 -1.14
N ASP A 6 2.57 35.78 0.02
CA ASP A 6 3.65 34.84 0.25
C ASP A 6 3.19 33.50 -0.31
N ALA A 7 3.55 33.27 -1.57
CA ALA A 7 3.45 31.99 -2.23
C ALA A 7 4.45 31.08 -1.53
N SER A 8 4.09 30.65 -0.31
CA SER A 8 4.86 29.73 0.51
C SER A 8 5.26 28.59 -0.39
N GLU A 9 6.56 28.50 -0.71
CA GLU A 9 7.07 27.49 -1.62
C GLU A 9 6.44 26.15 -1.24
N PRO A 10 5.73 25.47 -2.17
CA PRO A 10 5.02 24.26 -1.80
C PRO A 10 6.05 23.31 -1.22
N THR A 11 5.85 22.97 0.06
CA THR A 11 6.74 22.09 0.82
C THR A 11 6.98 20.81 0.03
N ARG A 12 8.15 20.20 0.14
CA ARG A 12 8.52 19.01 -0.65
C ARG A 12 7.46 17.90 -0.58
N LEU A 13 6.74 17.79 0.54
CA LEU A 13 5.58 16.93 0.74
C LEU A 13 4.39 17.31 -0.14
N ALA A 14 4.01 18.59 -0.21
CA ALA A 14 2.95 19.07 -1.08
C ALA A 14 3.26 18.83 -2.58
N ARG A 15 4.51 19.02 -3.01
CA ARG A 15 4.94 18.69 -4.40
C ARG A 15 4.95 17.18 -4.69
N LEU A 16 5.13 16.35 -3.67
CA LEU A 16 5.06 14.89 -3.79
C LEU A 16 3.62 14.39 -3.88
N LEU A 17 2.74 14.97 -3.07
CA LEU A 17 1.31 14.68 -3.05
C LEU A 17 0.59 15.20 -4.30
N SER A 18 1.06 16.31 -4.89
CA SER A 18 0.47 16.86 -6.11
C SER A 18 0.76 16.04 -7.38
N ASN A 19 1.73 15.10 -7.33
CA ASN A 19 2.06 14.26 -8.47
C ASN A 19 1.72 12.78 -8.21
N PRO A 20 0.53 12.31 -8.65
CA PRO A 20 0.06 10.95 -8.36
C PRO A 20 0.96 9.87 -8.99
N LEU A 21 1.68 10.18 -10.08
CA LEU A 21 2.65 9.25 -10.68
C LEU A 21 3.87 9.04 -9.80
N ARG A 22 4.40 10.10 -9.17
CA ARG A 22 5.55 10.02 -8.26
C ARG A 22 5.17 9.29 -6.98
N LEU A 23 4.02 9.62 -6.41
CA LEU A 23 3.49 8.96 -5.20
C LEU A 23 3.34 7.45 -5.40
N ARG A 24 2.73 7.05 -6.53
CA ARG A 24 2.59 5.64 -6.92
C ARG A 24 3.93 4.93 -7.10
N ARG A 25 4.91 5.57 -7.73
CA ARG A 25 6.24 4.97 -7.96
C ARG A 25 6.98 4.80 -6.63
N ALA A 26 6.96 5.82 -5.78
CA ALA A 26 7.56 5.77 -4.45
C ALA A 26 6.92 4.69 -3.58
N ALA A 27 5.58 4.62 -3.56
CA ALA A 27 4.85 3.59 -2.81
C ALA A 27 5.22 2.18 -3.28
N ARG A 28 5.32 1.93 -4.59
CA ARG A 28 5.76 0.61 -5.10
C ARG A 28 7.18 0.25 -4.67
N ILE A 29 8.10 1.21 -4.70
CA ILE A 29 9.48 1.00 -4.25
C ILE A 29 9.46 0.68 -2.75
N LEU A 30 8.68 1.40 -1.94
CA LEU A 30 8.54 1.15 -0.52
C LEU A 30 7.91 -0.22 -0.21
N ILE A 31 6.91 -0.66 -0.99
CA ILE A 31 6.35 -2.02 -0.86
C ILE A 31 7.42 -3.07 -1.09
N VAL A 32 8.21 -2.93 -2.17
CA VAL A 32 9.31 -3.87 -2.45
C VAL A 32 10.35 -3.82 -1.33
N ALA A 33 10.71 -2.64 -0.84
CA ALA A 33 11.66 -2.48 0.24
C ALA A 33 11.19 -3.13 1.55
N ILE A 34 9.92 -2.96 1.93
CA ILE A 34 9.36 -3.61 3.12
C ILE A 34 9.20 -5.11 2.93
N ALA A 35 8.78 -5.57 1.75
CA ALA A 35 8.68 -6.99 1.46
C ALA A 35 10.05 -7.67 1.57
N LEU A 36 11.09 -7.12 0.93
CA LEU A 36 12.45 -7.64 1.05
C LEU A 36 12.98 -7.52 2.47
N GLY A 37 12.78 -6.37 3.11
CA GLY A 37 13.24 -6.11 4.48
C GLY A 37 12.62 -7.07 5.49
N SER A 38 11.31 -7.34 5.39
CA SER A 38 10.61 -8.30 6.26
C SER A 38 11.06 -9.73 6.03
N GLY A 39 11.26 -10.14 4.77
CA GLY A 39 11.78 -11.48 4.46
C GLY A 39 13.22 -11.71 4.92
N VAL A 40 14.10 -10.71 4.71
CA VAL A 40 15.48 -10.76 5.20
C VAL A 40 15.50 -10.75 6.72
N ALA A 41 14.76 -9.85 7.37
CA ALA A 41 14.67 -9.80 8.83
C ALA A 41 14.18 -11.13 9.41
N TRP A 42 13.20 -11.77 8.77
CA TRP A 42 12.73 -13.09 9.19
C TRP A 42 13.78 -14.19 9.04
N ALA A 43 14.62 -14.12 8.00
CA ALA A 43 15.62 -15.13 7.71
C ALA A 43 16.92 -14.97 8.50
N THR A 44 17.26 -13.75 8.93
CA THR A 44 18.58 -13.44 9.51
C THR A 44 18.55 -12.89 10.93
N LEU A 45 17.43 -12.35 11.39
CA LEU A 45 17.29 -11.83 12.75
C LEU A 45 16.49 -12.81 13.59
N ASP A 46 16.90 -12.98 14.84
CA ASP A 46 16.17 -13.76 15.83
C ASP A 46 15.70 -12.87 17.00
N GLY A 47 14.63 -13.31 17.67
CA GLY A 47 14.17 -12.72 18.93
C GLY A 47 13.63 -11.29 18.81
N ALA A 48 14.02 -10.42 19.75
CA ALA A 48 13.43 -9.08 19.88
C ALA A 48 13.68 -8.19 18.65
N ALA A 49 14.86 -8.28 18.02
CA ALA A 49 15.22 -7.47 16.86
C ALA A 49 14.32 -7.78 15.65
N GLN A 50 14.06 -9.07 15.40
CA GLN A 50 13.13 -9.53 14.37
C GLN A 50 11.73 -8.96 14.61
N SER A 51 11.23 -9.09 15.85
CA SER A 51 9.88 -8.62 16.21
C SER A 51 9.71 -7.12 16.01
N LEU A 52 10.72 -6.31 16.36
CA LEU A 52 10.70 -4.87 16.17
C LEU A 52 10.65 -4.48 14.68
N VAL A 53 11.49 -5.09 13.84
CA VAL A 53 11.50 -4.79 12.41
C VAL A 53 10.15 -5.11 11.76
N LEU A 54 9.57 -6.26 12.10
CA LEU A 54 8.26 -6.67 11.60
C LEU A 54 7.14 -5.75 12.10
N ALA A 55 7.21 -5.29 13.36
CA ALA A 55 6.27 -4.33 13.93
C ALA A 55 6.34 -2.97 13.23
N PHE A 56 7.54 -2.44 12.97
CA PHE A 56 7.71 -1.22 12.18
C PHE A 56 7.17 -1.38 10.76
N GLY A 57 7.37 -2.55 10.14
CA GLY A 57 6.79 -2.89 8.84
C GLY A 57 5.26 -2.81 8.86
N TRP A 58 4.63 -3.34 9.90
CA TRP A 58 3.17 -3.27 10.08
C TRP A 58 2.65 -1.85 10.30
N ILE A 59 3.39 -1.02 11.03
CA ILE A 59 3.03 0.39 11.26
C ILE A 59 3.16 1.20 9.96
N ALA A 60 4.19 0.94 9.15
CA ALA A 60 4.43 1.65 7.89
C ALA A 60 3.45 1.24 6.76
N LEU A 61 3.00 0.00 6.79
CA LEU A 61 2.08 -0.62 5.83
C LEU A 61 0.84 0.23 5.47
N PRO A 62 0.03 0.71 6.42
CA PRO A 62 -1.15 1.52 6.12
C PRO A 62 -0.80 2.84 5.42
N PHE A 63 0.30 3.50 5.79
CA PHE A 63 0.72 4.75 5.15
C PHE A 63 1.13 4.53 3.69
N ILE A 64 1.85 3.44 3.42
CA ILE A 64 2.29 3.08 2.06
C ILE A 64 1.09 2.65 1.21
N ALA A 65 0.18 1.87 1.78
CA ALA A 65 -1.07 1.49 1.13
C ALA A 65 -1.92 2.72 0.79
N LEU A 66 -2.04 3.67 1.72
CA LEU A 66 -2.74 4.93 1.50
C LEU A 66 -2.11 5.74 0.36
N ALA A 67 -0.78 5.89 0.37
CA ALA A 67 -0.06 6.60 -0.70
C ALA A 67 -0.24 5.93 -2.07
N LEU A 68 -0.20 4.60 -2.14
CA LEU A 68 -0.51 3.86 -3.36
C LEU A 68 -1.97 4.06 -3.79
N GLY A 69 -2.88 3.99 -2.81
CA GLY A 69 -4.32 4.10 -3.00
C GLY A 69 -4.73 5.46 -3.55
N VAL A 70 -4.23 6.55 -2.98
CA VAL A 70 -4.45 7.92 -3.48
C VAL A 70 -3.92 8.04 -4.92
N GLY A 71 -2.72 7.55 -5.19
CA GLY A 71 -2.12 7.62 -6.52
C GLY A 71 -2.88 6.82 -7.58
N GLU A 72 -3.39 5.63 -7.27
CA GLU A 72 -4.20 4.82 -8.21
C GLU A 72 -5.66 5.26 -8.27
N GLY A 73 -6.21 5.80 -7.18
CA GLY A 73 -7.58 6.30 -7.08
C GLY A 73 -7.85 7.43 -8.07
N PHE A 74 -6.88 8.34 -8.24
CA PHE A 74 -6.92 9.38 -9.28
C PHE A 74 -7.16 8.82 -10.69
N PHE A 75 -6.54 7.68 -11.05
CA PHE A 75 -6.74 7.07 -12.36
C PHE A 75 -8.10 6.37 -12.49
N ILE A 76 -8.62 5.81 -11.40
CA ILE A 76 -9.95 5.18 -11.37
C ILE A 76 -11.04 6.22 -11.56
N GLU A 77 -10.90 7.38 -10.90
CA GLU A 77 -11.84 8.50 -11.03
C GLU A 77 -11.98 8.94 -12.50
N HIS A 78 -10.87 8.95 -13.25
CA HIS A 78 -10.83 9.26 -14.68
C HIS A 78 -11.15 8.04 -15.58
N GLY A 79 -11.81 7.02 -15.05
CA GLY A 79 -12.33 5.87 -15.82
C GLY A 79 -11.29 4.83 -16.25
N ARG A 80 -10.05 4.88 -15.76
CA ARG A 80 -8.98 3.95 -16.13
C ARG A 80 -8.67 2.95 -15.02
N ARG A 81 -8.17 1.76 -15.39
CA ARG A 81 -7.54 0.76 -14.48
C ARG A 81 -8.41 0.14 -13.38
N LEU A 82 -9.72 0.39 -13.31
CA LEU A 82 -10.60 -0.23 -12.32
C LEU A 82 -10.50 -1.77 -12.31
N ARG A 83 -10.68 -2.41 -13.48
CA ARG A 83 -10.62 -3.88 -13.60
C ARG A 83 -9.28 -4.45 -13.12
N ARG A 84 -8.19 -3.74 -13.42
CA ARG A 84 -6.84 -4.11 -12.98
C ARG A 84 -6.68 -4.00 -11.47
N ASN A 85 -7.23 -2.97 -10.84
CA ASN A 85 -7.17 -2.82 -9.38
C ASN A 85 -8.05 -3.85 -8.66
N ILE A 86 -9.21 -4.20 -9.21
CA ILE A 86 -10.01 -5.33 -8.71
C ILE A 86 -9.23 -6.64 -8.82
N ALA A 87 -8.61 -6.91 -9.97
CA ALA A 87 -7.79 -8.12 -10.13
C ALA A 87 -6.59 -8.13 -9.17
N THR A 88 -5.96 -6.98 -8.92
CA THR A 88 -4.86 -6.83 -7.96
C THR A 88 -5.34 -7.09 -6.53
N LEU A 89 -6.52 -6.60 -6.17
CA LEU A 89 -7.14 -6.88 -4.87
C LEU A 89 -7.41 -8.38 -4.72
N LEU A 90 -8.05 -9.03 -5.69
CA LEU A 90 -8.31 -10.47 -5.64
C LEU A 90 -7.01 -11.29 -5.56
N LEU A 91 -6.02 -10.97 -6.41
CA LEU A 91 -4.71 -11.62 -6.40
C LEU A 91 -4.01 -11.44 -5.05
N SER A 92 -4.11 -10.25 -4.45
CA SER A 92 -3.51 -9.98 -3.14
C SER A 92 -4.13 -10.83 -2.02
N VAL A 93 -5.44 -11.05 -2.04
CA VAL A 93 -6.12 -11.91 -1.08
C VAL A 93 -5.66 -13.36 -1.26
N VAL A 94 -5.61 -13.85 -2.50
CA VAL A 94 -5.14 -15.20 -2.82
C VAL A 94 -3.69 -15.38 -2.37
N LEU A 95 -2.81 -14.42 -2.64
CA LEU A 95 -1.41 -14.47 -2.22
C LEU A 95 -1.26 -14.42 -0.70
N ALA A 96 -2.02 -13.58 0.00
CA ALA A 96 -1.99 -13.51 1.45
C ALA A 96 -2.44 -14.83 2.09
N LEU A 97 -3.55 -15.40 1.63
CA LEU A 97 -4.04 -16.71 2.07
C LEU A 97 -3.04 -17.83 1.74
N GLY A 98 -2.48 -17.82 0.53
CA GLY A 98 -1.44 -18.76 0.10
C GLY A 98 -0.20 -18.69 0.99
N SER A 99 0.23 -17.48 1.35
CA SER A 99 1.32 -17.27 2.30
C SER A 99 1.00 -17.81 3.69
N CYS A 100 -0.22 -17.60 4.20
CA CYS A 100 -0.63 -18.16 5.49
C CYS A 100 -0.60 -19.70 5.48
N VAL A 101 -1.11 -20.32 4.41
CA VAL A 101 -1.08 -21.79 4.25
C VAL A 101 0.35 -22.29 4.15
N ALA A 102 1.20 -21.64 3.35
CA ALA A 102 2.59 -22.02 3.20
C ALA A 102 3.35 -21.93 4.54
N LEU A 103 3.14 -20.87 5.33
CA LEU A 103 3.74 -20.75 6.67
C LEU A 103 3.24 -21.83 7.64
N ALA A 104 1.96 -22.19 7.58
CA ALA A 104 1.39 -23.21 8.45
C ALA A 104 1.90 -24.63 8.16
N VAL A 105 2.29 -24.92 6.92
CA VAL A 105 2.79 -26.24 6.51
C VAL A 105 4.29 -26.42 6.80
N VAL A 106 5.05 -25.33 7.00
CA VAL A 106 6.48 -25.41 7.29
C VAL A 106 6.68 -25.95 8.72
N PRO A 107 7.22 -27.17 8.91
CA PRO A 107 7.30 -27.82 10.22
C PRO A 107 8.27 -27.12 11.16
N ASP A 108 7.96 -27.14 12.47
CA ASP A 108 8.69 -26.40 13.50
C ASP A 108 10.09 -26.96 13.86
N GLY A 109 10.43 -28.15 13.38
CA GLY A 109 11.70 -28.82 13.69
C GLY A 109 12.90 -28.24 12.94
N GLY A 110 13.82 -27.61 13.67
CA GLY A 110 15.18 -27.23 13.23
C GLY A 110 15.28 -26.09 12.19
N GLN A 111 16.15 -25.12 12.44
CA GLN A 111 16.51 -24.09 11.45
C GLN A 111 17.44 -24.71 10.38
N SER A 112 16.88 -25.15 9.26
CA SER A 112 17.66 -25.41 8.05
C SER A 112 17.68 -24.17 7.15
N THR A 113 18.76 -23.94 6.39
CA THR A 113 18.86 -22.79 5.48
C THR A 113 17.72 -22.76 4.45
N ALA A 114 17.29 -23.93 3.97
CA ALA A 114 16.16 -24.05 3.06
C ALA A 114 14.85 -23.57 3.72
N ARG A 115 14.64 -23.90 5.01
CA ARG A 115 13.48 -23.42 5.77
C ARG A 115 13.51 -21.90 5.91
N SER A 116 14.64 -21.31 6.31
CA SER A 116 14.75 -19.85 6.49
C SER A 116 14.47 -19.08 5.20
N ILE A 117 14.94 -19.60 4.05
CA ILE A 117 14.65 -19.01 2.74
C ILE A 117 13.16 -19.12 2.39
N VAL A 118 12.54 -20.29 2.59
CA VAL A 118 11.12 -20.52 2.29
C VAL A 118 10.24 -19.66 3.20
N SER A 119 10.48 -19.65 4.51
CA SER A 119 9.70 -18.82 5.44
C SER A 119 9.92 -17.33 5.19
N GLY A 120 11.16 -16.90 4.96
CA GLY A 120 11.48 -15.49 4.69
C GLY A 120 10.83 -14.99 3.40
N SER A 121 10.91 -15.76 2.31
CA SER A 121 10.23 -15.41 1.06
C SER A 121 8.70 -15.41 1.21
N THR A 122 8.15 -16.32 2.01
CA THR A 122 6.71 -16.36 2.28
C THR A 122 6.24 -15.15 3.09
N TYR A 123 7.04 -14.70 4.07
CA TYR A 123 6.81 -13.45 4.81
C TYR A 123 6.90 -12.21 3.90
N ALA A 124 7.91 -12.15 3.02
CA ALA A 124 8.04 -11.07 2.05
C ALA A 124 6.80 -10.98 1.14
N LEU A 125 6.35 -12.13 0.62
CA LEU A 125 5.13 -12.23 -0.19
C LEU A 125 3.89 -11.81 0.59
N PHE A 126 3.79 -12.18 1.87
CA PHE A 126 2.66 -11.81 2.73
C PHE A 126 2.57 -10.30 2.93
N TYR A 127 3.67 -9.63 3.28
CA TYR A 127 3.70 -8.16 3.42
C TYR A 127 3.41 -7.45 2.10
N ALA A 128 3.97 -7.94 0.99
CA ALA A 128 3.68 -7.39 -0.33
C ALA A 128 2.19 -7.53 -0.69
N ALA A 129 1.60 -8.70 -0.43
CA ALA A 129 0.19 -8.97 -0.69
C ALA A 129 -0.71 -8.02 0.11
N ILE A 130 -0.48 -7.88 1.42
CA ILE A 130 -1.29 -6.97 2.25
C ILE A 130 -1.16 -5.52 1.77
N ALA A 131 0.06 -5.05 1.47
CA ALA A 131 0.27 -3.68 1.03
C ALA A 131 -0.43 -3.38 -0.31
N LEU A 132 -0.33 -4.31 -1.26
CA LEU A 132 -1.01 -4.20 -2.56
C LEU A 132 -2.53 -4.28 -2.41
N GLY A 133 -3.03 -5.17 -1.56
CA GLY A 133 -4.46 -5.33 -1.30
C GLY A 133 -5.08 -4.10 -0.66
N LEU A 134 -4.48 -3.60 0.42
CA LEU A 134 -4.91 -2.37 1.07
C LEU A 134 -4.82 -1.18 0.11
N GLY A 135 -3.74 -1.06 -0.65
CA GLY A 135 -3.60 0.02 -1.63
C GLY A 135 -4.65 -0.06 -2.75
N ALA A 136 -4.96 -1.26 -3.25
CA ALA A 136 -6.02 -1.45 -4.24
C ALA A 136 -7.41 -1.13 -3.67
N ALA A 137 -7.69 -1.54 -2.42
CA ALA A 137 -8.93 -1.21 -1.73
C ALA A 137 -9.09 0.31 -1.54
N CYS A 138 -8.05 0.99 -1.04
CA CYS A 138 -8.02 2.45 -0.94
C CYS A 138 -8.20 3.12 -2.31
N ALA A 139 -7.56 2.61 -3.36
CA ALA A 139 -7.71 3.16 -4.72
C ALA A 139 -9.16 3.08 -5.22
N ILE A 140 -9.83 1.96 -4.97
CA ILE A 140 -11.24 1.78 -5.32
C ILE A 140 -12.10 2.72 -4.49
N ALA A 141 -11.88 2.78 -3.17
CA ALA A 141 -12.63 3.65 -2.26
C ALA A 141 -12.51 5.13 -2.65
N PHE A 142 -11.30 5.63 -2.90
CA PHE A 142 -11.09 7.03 -3.32
C PHE A 142 -11.58 7.29 -4.73
N GLY A 143 -11.26 6.42 -5.71
CA GLY A 143 -11.63 6.66 -7.10
C GLY A 143 -13.13 6.57 -7.37
N ARG A 144 -13.85 5.64 -6.72
CA ARG A 144 -15.32 5.53 -6.83
C ARG A 144 -16.03 6.47 -5.87
N GLY A 145 -15.52 6.61 -4.64
CA GLY A 145 -16.08 7.47 -3.61
C GLY A 145 -16.01 8.94 -3.99
N GLY A 146 -14.87 9.41 -4.51
CA GLY A 146 -14.70 10.78 -4.99
C GLY A 146 -15.68 11.13 -6.11
N ALA A 147 -15.81 10.25 -7.12
CA ALA A 147 -16.77 10.43 -8.21
C ALA A 147 -18.24 10.35 -7.77
N TYR A 148 -18.54 9.66 -6.67
CA TYR A 148 -19.89 9.64 -6.08
C TYR A 148 -20.16 10.93 -5.29
N LEU A 149 -19.24 11.33 -4.40
CA LEU A 149 -19.32 12.56 -3.62
C LEU A 149 -19.39 13.79 -4.52
N GLY A 150 -18.59 13.86 -5.58
CA GLY A 150 -18.62 14.98 -6.53
C GLY A 150 -19.97 15.13 -7.20
N ARG A 151 -20.60 14.03 -7.63
CA ARG A 151 -21.97 14.06 -8.18
C ARG A 151 -23.00 14.50 -7.15
N ARG A 152 -22.91 13.99 -5.91
CA ARG A 152 -23.81 14.39 -4.82
C ARG A 152 -23.66 15.86 -4.44
N ILE A 153 -22.44 16.38 -4.41
CA ILE A 153 -22.19 17.80 -4.13
C ILE A 153 -22.80 18.65 -5.25
N GLN A 154 -22.60 18.29 -6.52
CA GLN A 154 -23.22 18.99 -7.65
C GLN A 154 -24.75 18.95 -7.59
N GLU A 155 -25.34 17.79 -7.28
CA GLU A 155 -26.80 17.66 -7.09
C GLU A 155 -27.31 18.61 -6.00
N VAL A 156 -26.61 18.72 -4.86
CA VAL A 156 -27.01 19.59 -3.75
C VAL A 156 -26.77 21.08 -4.05
N ASP A 157 -25.70 21.41 -4.79
CA ASP A 157 -25.37 22.78 -5.21
C ASP A 157 -26.39 23.29 -6.26
N ASP A 158 -26.79 22.43 -7.20
CA ASP A 158 -27.85 22.72 -8.19
C ASP A 158 -29.25 22.83 -7.54
N GLU A 159 -29.46 22.16 -6.39
CA GLU A 159 -30.69 22.28 -5.58
C GLU A 159 -30.78 23.60 -4.79
N GLY A 160 -29.76 24.46 -4.83
CA GLY A 160 -29.84 25.88 -4.48
C GLY A 160 -30.04 26.20 -2.99
N TRP A 161 -29.30 25.50 -2.11
CA TRP A 161 -29.19 25.88 -0.69
C TRP A 161 -28.27 27.08 -0.45
#